data_AF-A0A847V8R5-F1
#
_entry.id   AF-A0A847V8R5-F1
#
_cell.length_a   1.000
_cell.length_b   1.000
_cell.length_c   1.000
_cell.angle_alpha   90.00
_cell.angle_beta   90.00
_cell.angle_gamma   90.00
#
_symmetry.space_group_name_H-M   'P 1'
#
loop_
_entity.id
_entity.type
_entity.pdbx_description
1 polymer ?
#
loop_
_entity_poly.entity_id
_entity_poly.type
_entity_poly.pdbx_seq_one_letter_code
_entity_poly.pdbx_strand_id
1 'polypeptide(L)'
;MPDFLKPFAGNIPDRKLTMEELVRAMRLNVAAEQEATFLYMAHAEATDHPLARKVLIDIANEERVHAGEFNRLIQLLTGDEDTYLAEGAAEVDEMAAELSKEKTG
;
A
#
# COMPACT_ATOMS: atom_id res chain seq x y z
N MET A 1 1.26 6.61 10.30
CA MET A 1 2.05 7.01 11.49
C MET A 1 1.20 7.37 12.73
N PRO A 2 1.64 7.02 13.95
CA PRO A 2 1.01 7.51 15.18
C PRO A 2 1.20 9.02 15.36
N ASP A 3 0.10 9.76 15.47
CA ASP A 3 0.08 11.20 15.76
C ASP A 3 -0.11 11.43 17.27
N PHE A 4 0.99 11.29 18.02
CA PHE A 4 0.99 11.40 19.48
C PHE A 4 0.64 12.80 20.02
N LEU A 5 0.60 13.82 19.16
CA LEU A 5 0.24 15.18 19.54
C LEU A 5 -1.28 15.41 19.52
N LYS A 6 -2.06 14.45 19.02
CA LYS A 6 -3.51 14.55 18.92
C LYS A 6 -4.18 13.66 19.98
N PRO A 7 -4.57 14.22 21.16
CA PRO A 7 -5.09 13.44 22.29
C PRO A 7 -6.45 12.76 22.00
N PHE A 8 -7.12 13.14 20.91
CA PHE A 8 -8.39 12.59 20.46
C PHE A 8 -8.26 11.80 19.15
N ALA A 9 -7.06 11.32 18.80
CA ALA A 9 -6.87 10.39 17.70
C ALA A 9 -7.65 9.08 17.97
N GLY A 10 -8.42 8.62 16.98
CA GLY A 10 -9.25 7.41 17.12
C GLY A 10 -10.62 7.62 17.77
N ASN A 11 -11.01 8.85 18.14
CA ASN A 11 -12.39 9.13 18.55
C ASN A 11 -13.37 8.70 17.45
N ILE A 12 -14.39 7.94 17.83
CA ILE A 12 -15.43 7.49 16.92
C ILE A 12 -16.50 8.60 16.85
N PRO A 13 -16.77 9.18 15.67
CA PRO A 13 -17.83 10.18 15.52
C PRO A 13 -19.22 9.56 15.68
N ASP A 14 -20.22 10.38 16.01
CA ASP A 14 -21.60 9.92 16.23
C ASP A 14 -22.26 9.32 14.97
N ARG A 15 -21.80 9.73 13.77
CA ARG A 15 -22.22 9.13 12.50
C ARG A 15 -21.19 8.15 11.96
N LYS A 16 -21.66 7.13 11.25
CA LYS A 16 -20.80 6.21 10.49
C LYS A 16 -20.32 6.86 9.18
N LEU A 17 -19.26 6.29 8.60
CA LEU A 17 -18.80 6.64 7.27
C LEU A 17 -19.89 6.30 6.23
N THR A 18 -20.08 7.17 5.26
CA THR A 18 -20.80 6.79 4.03
C THR A 18 -19.97 5.77 3.23
N MET A 19 -20.58 5.13 2.23
CA MET A 19 -19.85 4.17 1.38
C MET A 19 -18.63 4.82 0.70
N GLU A 20 -18.79 6.02 0.16
CA GLU A 20 -17.70 6.78 -0.48
C GLU A 20 -16.61 7.18 0.51
N GLU A 21 -16.97 7.56 1.74
CA GLU A 21 -16.00 7.86 2.79
C GLU A 21 -15.23 6.61 3.23
N LEU A 22 -15.90 5.45 3.31
CA LEU A 22 -15.26 4.18 3.62
C LEU A 22 -14.25 3.78 2.55
N VAL A 23 -14.61 3.88 1.27
CA VAL A 23 -13.68 3.58 0.16
C VAL A 23 -12.45 4.51 0.21
N ARG A 24 -12.65 5.82 0.45
CA ARG A 24 -11.53 6.76 0.63
C ARG A 24 -10.66 6.41 1.83
N ALA A 25 -11.26 5.98 2.93
CA ALA A 25 -10.52 5.51 4.11
C ALA A 25 -9.69 4.25 3.80
N MET A 26 -10.20 3.31 3.01
CA MET A 26 -9.42 2.13 2.59
C MET A 26 -8.22 2.52 1.73
N ARG A 27 -8.34 3.52 0.85
CA ARG A 27 -7.19 4.04 0.09
C ARG A 27 -6.12 4.65 1.00
N LEU A 28 -6.53 5.35 2.06
CA LEU A 28 -5.59 5.82 3.08
C LEU A 28 -4.90 4.67 3.82
N ASN A 29 -5.62 3.57 4.09
CA ASN A 29 -5.02 2.38 4.69
C ASN A 29 -3.99 1.74 3.75
N VAL A 30 -4.28 1.60 2.45
CA VAL A 30 -3.28 1.13 1.46
C VAL A 30 -2.03 2.01 1.50
N ALA A 31 -2.19 3.33 1.54
CA ALA A 31 -1.06 4.26 1.63
C ALA A 31 -0.27 4.07 2.94
N ALA A 32 -0.94 3.81 4.06
CA ALA A 32 -0.30 3.52 5.34
C ALA A 32 0.55 2.24 5.29
N GLU A 33 0.08 1.19 4.62
CA GLU A 33 0.87 -0.04 4.45
C GLU A 33 2.10 0.16 3.56
N GLN A 34 2.00 1.01 2.53
CA GLN A 34 3.15 1.37 1.70
C GLN A 34 4.17 2.22 2.50
N GLU A 35 3.71 3.16 3.32
CA GLU A 35 4.55 3.92 4.25
C GLU A 35 5.27 2.98 5.23
N ALA A 36 4.55 2.04 5.84
CA ALA A 36 5.11 1.07 6.78
C ALA A 36 6.16 0.17 6.11
N THR A 37 5.84 -0.39 4.94
CA THR A 37 6.77 -1.18 4.11
C THR A 37 8.07 -0.41 3.86
N PHE A 38 7.95 0.85 3.40
CA PHE A 38 9.10 1.72 3.15
C PHE A 38 9.94 1.93 4.42
N LEU A 39 9.31 2.33 5.53
CA LEU A 39 9.99 2.63 6.78
C LEU A 39 10.76 1.42 7.31
N TYR A 40 10.11 0.26 7.38
CA TYR A 40 10.74 -0.94 7.92
C TYR A 40 11.88 -1.45 7.05
N MET A 41 11.73 -1.40 5.72
CA MET A 41 12.82 -1.77 4.82
C MET A 41 14.01 -0.81 4.94
N ALA A 42 13.76 0.50 4.99
CA ALA A 42 14.82 1.49 5.18
C ALA A 42 15.59 1.28 6.50
N HIS A 43 14.88 0.98 7.59
CA HIS A 43 15.51 0.65 8.87
C HIS A 43 16.28 -0.67 8.82
N ALA A 44 15.77 -1.69 8.12
CA ALA A 44 16.45 -2.96 7.93
C ALA A 44 17.77 -2.79 7.16
N GLU A 45 17.78 -1.93 6.14
CA GLU A 45 18.99 -1.58 5.39
C GLU A 45 20.00 -0.82 6.24
N ALA A 46 19.52 0.09 7.10
CA ALA A 46 20.33 0.97 7.94
C ALA A 46 20.88 0.33 9.24
N THR A 47 20.53 -0.91 9.57
CA THR A 47 21.00 -1.58 10.81
C THR A 47 21.93 -2.76 10.53
N ASP A 48 22.99 -2.93 11.31
CA ASP A 48 23.86 -4.11 11.28
C ASP A 48 23.40 -5.22 12.26
N HIS A 49 22.41 -4.95 13.12
CA HIS A 49 21.93 -5.93 14.11
C HIS A 49 21.14 -7.06 13.43
N PRO A 50 21.60 -8.33 13.49
CA PRO A 50 21.07 -9.40 12.63
C PRO A 50 19.61 -9.75 12.94
N LEU A 51 19.22 -9.79 14.21
CA LEU A 51 17.82 -10.06 14.58
C LEU A 51 16.87 -8.94 14.15
N ALA A 52 17.21 -7.68 14.40
CA ALA A 52 16.39 -6.53 14.04
C ALA A 52 16.16 -6.47 12.53
N ARG A 53 17.22 -6.64 11.72
CA ARG A 53 17.11 -6.72 10.25
C ARG A 53 16.14 -7.81 9.80
N LYS A 54 16.25 -9.02 10.38
CA LYS A 54 15.36 -10.14 10.03
C LYS A 54 13.90 -9.82 10.34
N VAL A 55 13.61 -9.31 11.55
CA VAL A 55 12.24 -8.96 11.98
C VAL A 55 11.66 -7.84 11.13
N LEU A 56 12.43 -6.79 10.85
CA LEU A 56 11.97 -5.65 10.05
C LEU A 56 11.61 -6.06 8.61
N ILE A 57 12.41 -6.93 7.98
CA ILE A 57 12.11 -7.45 6.64
C ILE A 57 10.86 -8.33 6.64
N ASP A 58 10.70 -9.16 7.67
CA ASP A 58 9.52 -10.03 7.83
C ASP A 58 8.25 -9.18 7.91
N ILE A 59 8.21 -8.22 8.84
CA ILE A 59 7.09 -7.27 9.00
C ILE A 59 6.85 -6.48 7.71
N ALA A 60 7.89 -5.95 7.07
CA ALA A 60 7.74 -5.21 5.82
C ALA A 60 7.08 -6.03 4.70
N ASN A 61 7.32 -7.35 4.68
CA ASN A 61 6.65 -8.23 3.72
C ASN A 61 5.21 -8.55 4.11
N GLU A 62 4.89 -8.61 5.41
CA GLU A 62 3.51 -8.73 5.89
C GLU A 62 2.66 -7.51 5.52
N GLU A 63 3.22 -6.29 5.59
CA GLU A 63 2.46 -5.08 5.21
C GLU A 63 2.08 -5.08 3.71
N ARG A 64 2.86 -5.76 2.86
CA ARG A 64 2.50 -5.96 1.44
C ARG A 64 1.30 -6.89 1.29
N VAL A 65 1.12 -7.84 2.19
CA VAL A 65 -0.08 -8.69 2.26
C VAL A 65 -1.28 -7.85 2.70
N HIS A 66 -1.14 -7.04 3.75
CA HIS A 66 -2.19 -6.13 4.22
C HIS A 66 -2.62 -5.13 3.13
N ALA A 67 -1.67 -4.58 2.37
CA ALA A 67 -1.98 -3.75 1.21
C ALA A 67 -2.85 -4.50 0.17
N GLY A 68 -2.56 -5.78 -0.05
CA GLY A 68 -3.37 -6.66 -0.90
C GLY A 68 -4.79 -6.86 -0.38
N GLU A 69 -4.97 -7.06 0.93
CA GLU A 69 -6.28 -7.21 1.57
C GLU A 69 -7.15 -5.94 1.39
N PHE A 70 -6.58 -4.76 1.64
CA PHE A 70 -7.31 -3.50 1.45
C PHE A 70 -7.64 -3.23 -0.01
N ASN A 71 -6.71 -3.48 -0.94
CA ASN A 71 -6.99 -3.35 -2.37
C ASN A 71 -8.12 -4.29 -2.80
N ARG A 72 -8.13 -5.54 -2.32
CA ARG A 72 -9.22 -6.47 -2.62
C ARG A 72 -10.56 -5.99 -2.09
N LEU A 73 -10.58 -5.40 -0.90
CA LEU A 73 -11.80 -4.82 -0.35
C LEU A 73 -12.29 -3.64 -1.20
N ILE A 74 -11.40 -2.74 -1.65
CA ILE A 74 -11.76 -1.62 -2.52
C ILE A 74 -12.42 -2.13 -3.80
N GLN A 75 -11.83 -3.13 -4.47
CA GLN A 75 -12.39 -3.74 -5.68
C GLN A 75 -13.83 -4.24 -5.47
N LEU A 76 -14.08 -4.93 -4.35
CA LEU A 76 -15.40 -5.43 -4.02
C LEU A 76 -16.41 -4.32 -3.71
N LEU A 77 -15.95 -3.20 -3.13
CA LEU A 77 -16.81 -2.08 -2.76
C LEU A 77 -17.14 -1.17 -3.95
N THR A 78 -16.23 -0.99 -4.91
CA THR A 78 -16.46 -0.10 -6.06
C THR A 78 -16.97 -0.82 -7.30
N GLY A 79 -16.54 -2.07 -7.52
CA GLY A 79 -16.93 -2.90 -8.66
C GLY A 79 -16.26 -2.54 -9.99
N ASP A 80 -15.48 -1.46 -10.05
CA ASP A 80 -14.81 -0.94 -11.25
C ASP A 80 -13.29 -0.80 -11.10
N GLU A 81 -12.74 -0.94 -9.88
CA GLU A 81 -11.31 -0.72 -9.60
C GLU A 81 -10.42 -1.65 -10.46
N ASP A 82 -10.86 -2.90 -10.65
CA ASP A 82 -10.13 -3.91 -11.42
C ASP A 82 -9.91 -3.49 -12.88
N THR A 83 -10.84 -2.73 -13.48
CA THR A 83 -10.72 -2.25 -14.86
C THR A 83 -9.59 -1.24 -14.98
N TYR A 84 -9.56 -0.24 -14.10
CA TYR A 84 -8.52 0.79 -14.11
C TYR A 84 -7.13 0.22 -13.74
N LEU A 85 -7.06 -0.70 -12.77
CA LEU A 85 -5.81 -1.35 -12.41
C LEU A 85 -5.25 -2.21 -13.55
N ALA A 86 -6.11 -2.90 -14.30
CA ALA A 86 -5.70 -3.69 -15.46
C ALA A 86 -5.20 -2.79 -16.62
N GLU A 87 -5.87 -1.66 -16.86
CA GLU A 87 -5.43 -0.66 -17.85
C GLU A 87 -4.04 -0.12 -17.50
N GLY A 88 -3.83 0.35 -16.27
CA GLY A 88 -2.53 0.86 -15.84
C GLY A 88 -1.42 -0.20 -15.87
N ALA A 89 -1.73 -1.47 -15.61
CA ALA A 89 -0.76 -2.56 -15.76
C ALA A 89 -0.37 -2.77 -17.24
N ALA A 90 -1.34 -2.76 -18.15
CA ALA A 90 -1.10 -2.91 -19.58
C ALA A 90 -0.24 -1.75 -20.14
N GLU A 91 -0.49 -0.52 -19.72
CA GLU A 91 0.33 0.65 -20.10
C GLU A 91 1.82 0.44 -19.74
N VAL A 92 2.11 -0.11 -18.56
CA VAL A 92 3.48 -0.38 -18.12
C VAL A 92 4.12 -1.52 -18.92
N ASP A 93 3.36 -2.59 -19.20
CA ASP A 93 3.83 -3.71 -20.02
C ASP A 93 4.18 -3.29 -21.45
N GLU A 94 3.38 -2.40 -22.04
CA GLU A 94 3.65 -1.81 -23.36
C GLU A 94 4.97 -1.03 -23.36
N MET A 95 5.17 -0.13 -22.39
CA MET A 95 6.43 0.63 -22.24
C MET A 95 7.65 -0.29 -22.04
N ALA A 96 7.50 -1.36 -21.25
CA ALA A 96 8.57 -2.33 -21.04
C ALA A 96 8.95 -3.09 -22.33
N ALA A 97 7.96 -3.44 -23.16
CA ALA A 97 8.17 -4.10 -24.44
C ALA A 97 8.85 -3.19 -25.47
N GLU A 98 8.53 -1.90 -25.49
CA GLU A 98 9.19 -0.91 -26.36
C GLU A 98 10.68 -0.79 -26.04
N LEU A 99 11.04 -0.58 -24.76
CA LEU A 99 12.44 -0.48 -24.33
C LEU A 99 13.26 -1.75 -24.60
N SER A 100 12.61 -2.92 -24.59
CA SER A 100 13.26 -4.19 -24.89
C SER A 100 13.60 -4.31 -26.38
N LYS A 101 12.72 -3.84 -27.26
CA LYS A 101 12.93 -3.83 -28.72
C LYS A 101 14.08 -2.89 -29.11
N GLU A 102 14.16 -1.71 -28.50
CA GLU A 102 15.24 -0.72 -28.72
C GLU A 102 16.63 -1.25 -28.38
N LYS A 103 16.75 -2.13 -27.36
CA LYS A 103 18.05 -2.71 -26.96
C LYS A 103 18.52 -3.83 -27.90
N THR A 104 17.63 -4.37 -28.71
CA THR A 104 17.89 -5.51 -29.60
C THR A 104 17.99 -5.15 -31.08
N GLY A 105 17.69 -3.90 -31.46
CA GLY A 105 17.80 -3.38 -32.82
C GLY A 105 19.00 -2.48 -33.00
#